data_AF-A0A0R2V7K6-F1
#
_entry.id   AF-A0A0R2V7K6-F1
#
_cell.length_a   1.000
_cell.length_b   1.000
_cell.length_c   1.000
_cell.angle_alpha   90.00
_cell.angle_beta   90.00
_cell.angle_gamma   90.00
#
_symmetry.space_group_name_H-M   'P 1'
#
loop_
_entity.id
_entity.type
_entity.pdbx_description
1 polymer ?
#
loop_
_entity_poly.entity_id
_entity_poly.type
_entity_poly.pdbx_seq_one_letter_code
_entity_poly.pdbx_strand_id
1 'polypeptide(L)'
;QLVFFSNSLADEFRMRLAHKEDMEVLFSNPRAFRFICHFFADYETIQKGYMANAIDVMAQRIDVPLYYHGLRVTQNFLSGNWDSIKPHALAATQHGPREGDYPILVGRYFCARFWVHYLDFGTWDPQLTRDYLDSAKGLDPHFHYLLGMEFLPIASIMGFSAPVLQIMKSSLFEFDLRSTWSAAVDADLSRLALMLAEAQQCNFQAYLGLRSQLQTDFWYKAYRRYLQALCHAADLFVGIPTTEFSESYSLFPGIQKAVALRIVNA
;
A
#
# COMPACT_ATOMS: atom_id res chain seq x y z
N GLN A 1 -6.39 -23.78 -4.63
CA GLN A 1 -7.16 -24.06 -3.41
C GLN A 1 -7.06 -22.92 -2.39
N LEU A 2 -5.87 -22.43 -2.00
CA LEU A 2 -5.72 -21.24 -1.14
C LEU A 2 -6.39 -19.96 -1.67
N VAL A 3 -6.28 -19.68 -2.98
CA VAL A 3 -6.95 -18.55 -3.65
C VAL A 3 -8.49 -18.62 -3.51
N PHE A 4 -9.06 -19.83 -3.58
CA PHE A 4 -10.50 -20.03 -3.44
C PHE A 4 -10.96 -19.84 -1.98
N PHE A 5 -10.18 -20.30 -1.00
CA PHE A 5 -10.46 -20.09 0.41
C PHE A 5 -10.36 -18.61 0.80
N SER A 6 -9.31 -17.89 0.38
CA SER A 6 -9.19 -16.46 0.66
C SER A 6 -10.26 -15.63 -0.04
N ASN A 7 -10.60 -15.93 -1.29
CA ASN A 7 -11.66 -15.20 -2.01
C ASN A 7 -13.05 -15.45 -1.41
N SER A 8 -13.35 -16.69 -1.00
CA SER A 8 -14.64 -17.03 -0.39
C SER A 8 -14.74 -16.51 1.04
N LEU A 9 -13.66 -16.61 1.83
CA LEU A 9 -13.63 -16.09 3.19
C LEU A 9 -13.63 -14.57 3.24
N ALA A 10 -12.99 -13.88 2.29
CA ALA A 10 -12.96 -12.43 2.28
C ALA A 10 -14.34 -11.82 1.93
N ASP A 11 -15.14 -12.46 1.06
CA ASP A 11 -16.53 -12.03 0.84
C ASP A 11 -17.39 -12.31 2.08
N GLU A 12 -17.21 -13.45 2.75
CA GLU A 12 -17.84 -13.72 4.06
C GLU A 12 -17.40 -12.72 5.14
N PHE A 13 -16.13 -12.35 5.21
CA PHE A 13 -15.64 -11.32 6.14
C PHE A 13 -16.22 -9.96 5.79
N ARG A 14 -16.25 -9.56 4.51
CA ARG A 14 -16.87 -8.30 4.08
C ARG A 14 -18.36 -8.24 4.43
N MET A 15 -19.10 -9.33 4.26
CA MET A 15 -20.53 -9.40 4.57
C MET A 15 -20.78 -9.45 6.07
N ARG A 16 -20.09 -10.34 6.81
CA ARG A 16 -20.30 -10.55 8.25
C ARG A 16 -19.70 -9.44 9.11
N LEU A 17 -18.69 -8.73 8.65
CA LEU A 17 -17.96 -7.73 9.44
C LEU A 17 -18.25 -6.29 9.01
N ALA A 18 -19.27 -6.09 8.17
CA ALA A 18 -19.70 -4.76 7.75
C ALA A 18 -20.18 -3.88 8.92
N HIS A 19 -20.56 -4.48 10.05
CA HIS A 19 -21.13 -3.81 11.20
C HIS A 19 -20.18 -3.84 12.41
N LYS A 20 -20.27 -2.79 13.24
CA LYS A 20 -19.37 -2.61 14.38
C LYS A 20 -19.62 -3.68 15.46
N GLU A 21 -20.87 -4.05 15.66
CA GLU A 21 -21.30 -5.06 16.63
C GLU A 21 -20.67 -6.43 16.32
N ASP A 22 -20.63 -6.83 15.05
CA ASP A 22 -20.01 -8.08 14.61
C ASP A 22 -18.48 -8.05 14.76
N MET A 23 -17.87 -6.88 14.58
CA MET A 23 -16.45 -6.67 14.86
C MET A 23 -16.12 -6.76 16.35
N GLU A 24 -17.02 -6.33 17.24
CA GLU A 24 -16.89 -6.49 18.69
C GLU A 24 -16.99 -7.97 19.11
N VAL A 25 -17.77 -8.79 18.40
CA VAL A 25 -17.78 -10.25 18.58
C VAL A 25 -16.42 -10.85 18.21
N LEU A 26 -15.82 -10.46 17.07
CA LEU A 26 -14.45 -10.90 16.74
C LEU A 26 -13.40 -10.37 17.72
N PHE A 27 -13.59 -9.16 18.24
CA PHE A 27 -12.71 -8.56 19.24
C PHE A 27 -12.62 -9.41 20.52
N SER A 28 -13.67 -10.14 20.87
CA SER A 28 -13.66 -11.10 21.98
C SER A 28 -12.75 -12.32 21.74
N ASN A 29 -12.29 -12.56 20.49
CA ASN A 29 -11.35 -13.62 20.12
C ASN A 29 -10.02 -13.06 19.54
N PRO A 30 -9.01 -12.81 20.40
CA PRO A 30 -7.74 -12.17 20.02
C PRO A 30 -6.99 -12.83 18.86
N ARG A 31 -7.02 -14.17 18.76
CA ARG A 31 -6.25 -14.91 17.75
C ARG A 31 -6.89 -14.78 16.37
N ALA A 32 -8.21 -14.94 16.30
CA ALA A 32 -8.96 -14.77 15.06
C ALA A 32 -8.86 -13.32 14.55
N PHE A 33 -9.01 -12.35 15.46
CA PHE A 33 -8.87 -10.94 15.14
C PHE A 33 -7.47 -10.61 14.60
N ARG A 34 -6.41 -11.07 15.26
CA ARG A 34 -5.03 -10.89 14.77
C ARG A 34 -4.82 -11.52 13.40
N PHE A 35 -5.30 -12.75 13.19
CA PHE A 35 -5.17 -13.44 11.90
C PHE A 35 -5.85 -12.66 10.77
N ILE A 36 -7.11 -12.23 10.98
CA ILE A 36 -7.89 -11.51 9.96
C ILE A 36 -7.25 -10.15 9.65
N CYS A 37 -6.84 -9.41 10.68
CA CYS A 37 -6.23 -8.09 10.46
C CYS A 37 -4.84 -8.25 9.81
N HIS A 38 -3.94 -9.06 10.36
CA HIS A 38 -2.54 -9.09 9.87
C HIS A 38 -2.40 -9.61 8.44
N PHE A 39 -3.27 -10.53 7.99
CA PHE A 39 -3.17 -11.14 6.66
C PHE A 39 -3.99 -10.43 5.58
N PHE A 40 -4.92 -9.54 5.94
CA PHE A 40 -5.78 -8.88 4.96
C PHE A 40 -5.84 -7.38 5.22
N ALA A 41 -5.25 -6.59 4.33
CA ALA A 41 -5.55 -5.17 4.19
C ALA A 41 -6.48 -5.00 2.99
N ASP A 42 -7.68 -4.48 3.23
CA ASP A 42 -8.68 -4.27 2.19
C ASP A 42 -8.78 -2.78 1.90
N TYR A 43 -8.00 -2.34 0.91
CA TYR A 43 -7.91 -0.93 0.55
C TYR A 43 -9.20 -0.38 -0.03
N GLU A 44 -10.08 -1.23 -0.57
CA GLU A 44 -11.40 -0.80 -1.06
C GLU A 44 -12.31 -0.35 0.10
N THR A 45 -12.18 -0.98 1.27
CA THR A 45 -13.02 -0.69 2.46
C THR A 45 -12.25 -0.03 3.61
N ILE A 46 -10.98 0.31 3.40
CA ILE A 46 -10.12 0.90 4.44
C ILE A 46 -10.61 2.29 4.85
N GLN A 47 -11.19 3.07 3.94
CA GLN A 47 -11.72 4.41 4.23
C GLN A 47 -13.13 4.35 4.83
N LYS A 48 -13.93 3.33 4.47
CA LYS A 48 -15.30 3.12 4.91
C LYS A 48 -15.70 1.65 4.76
N GLY A 49 -16.51 1.14 5.68
CA GLY A 49 -16.94 -0.27 5.70
C GLY A 49 -16.12 -1.10 6.67
N TYR A 50 -16.02 -2.42 6.43
CA TYR A 50 -15.53 -3.35 7.44
C TYR A 50 -14.08 -3.08 7.88
N MET A 51 -13.17 -2.76 6.94
CA MET A 51 -11.77 -2.53 7.30
C MET A 51 -11.62 -1.22 8.08
N ALA A 52 -12.35 -0.17 7.73
CA ALA A 52 -12.42 1.05 8.54
C ALA A 52 -12.91 0.75 9.97
N ASN A 53 -13.99 -0.02 10.11
CA ASN A 53 -14.51 -0.45 11.43
C ASN A 53 -13.48 -1.30 12.19
N ALA A 54 -12.76 -2.18 11.50
CA ALA A 54 -11.73 -3.02 12.10
C ALA A 54 -10.58 -2.17 12.65
N ILE A 55 -10.14 -1.14 11.92
CA ILE A 55 -9.12 -0.19 12.40
C ILE A 55 -9.62 0.58 13.63
N ASP A 56 -10.88 1.02 13.64
CA ASP A 56 -11.46 1.71 14.80
C ASP A 56 -11.51 0.82 16.04
N VAL A 57 -11.84 -0.47 15.87
CA VAL A 57 -11.82 -1.46 16.95
C VAL A 57 -10.38 -1.79 17.38
N MET A 58 -9.42 -1.83 16.45
CA MET A 58 -7.99 -1.99 16.78
C MET A 58 -7.44 -0.86 17.64
N ALA A 59 -7.94 0.37 17.49
CA ALA A 59 -7.53 1.50 18.34
C ALA A 59 -7.75 1.23 19.84
N GLN A 60 -8.63 0.30 20.18
CA GLN A 60 -8.92 -0.12 21.56
C GLN A 60 -7.92 -1.16 22.10
N ARG A 61 -7.01 -1.69 21.26
CA ARG A 61 -5.93 -2.60 21.67
C ARG A 61 -4.55 -2.01 21.40
N ILE A 62 -3.75 -1.93 22.45
CA ILE A 62 -2.36 -1.43 22.42
C ILE A 62 -1.38 -2.50 21.91
N ASP A 63 -1.83 -3.75 21.67
CA ASP A 63 -0.93 -4.87 21.42
C ASP A 63 -0.41 -4.99 19.97
N VAL A 64 -0.93 -4.18 19.03
CA VAL A 64 -0.54 -4.18 17.60
C VAL A 64 -0.25 -2.77 17.07
N PRO A 65 0.57 -1.96 17.75
CA PRO A 65 0.62 -0.52 17.52
C PRO A 65 1.21 -0.14 16.16
N LEU A 66 2.26 -0.84 15.69
CA LEU A 66 2.84 -0.59 14.36
C LEU A 66 1.84 -0.92 13.24
N TYR A 67 1.11 -2.04 13.37
CA TYR A 67 0.09 -2.43 12.41
C TYR A 67 -1.04 -1.38 12.36
N TYR A 68 -1.57 -1.00 13.53
CA TYR A 68 -2.65 -0.01 13.65
C TYR A 68 -2.23 1.36 13.08
N HIS A 69 -1.12 1.91 13.54
CA HIS A 69 -0.66 3.23 13.12
C HIS A 69 -0.25 3.25 11.65
N GLY A 70 0.40 2.18 11.16
CA GLY A 70 0.71 2.03 9.74
C GLY A 70 -0.55 2.00 8.87
N LEU A 71 -1.60 1.28 9.27
CA LEU A 71 -2.88 1.31 8.56
C LEU A 71 -3.55 2.69 8.59
N ARG A 72 -3.49 3.39 9.72
CA ARG A 72 -4.04 4.75 9.82
C ARG A 72 -3.31 5.73 8.91
N VAL A 73 -2.01 5.58 8.72
CA VAL A 73 -1.24 6.35 7.73
C VAL A 73 -1.80 6.09 6.33
N THR A 74 -1.92 4.83 5.92
CA THR A 74 -2.46 4.45 4.60
C THR A 74 -3.91 4.89 4.42
N GLN A 75 -4.77 4.73 5.44
CA GLN A 75 -6.17 5.16 5.42
C GLN A 75 -6.29 6.68 5.19
N ASN A 76 -5.54 7.48 5.96
CA ASN A 76 -5.56 8.94 5.85
C ASN A 76 -4.93 9.44 4.55
N PHE A 77 -3.88 8.76 4.04
CA PHE A 77 -3.38 9.02 2.70
C PHE A 77 -4.49 8.82 1.68
N LEU A 78 -5.09 7.63 1.62
CA LEU A 78 -6.08 7.26 0.60
C LEU A 78 -7.33 8.14 0.68
N SER A 79 -7.79 8.54 1.87
CA SER A 79 -8.95 9.44 2.05
C SER A 79 -8.65 10.91 1.73
N GLY A 80 -7.38 11.28 1.53
CA GLY A 80 -6.97 12.66 1.31
C GLY A 80 -6.83 13.51 2.58
N ASN A 81 -7.07 12.92 3.75
CA ASN A 81 -6.93 13.56 5.07
C ASN A 81 -5.46 13.58 5.55
N TRP A 82 -4.59 14.24 4.77
CA TRP A 82 -3.14 14.20 5.00
C TRP A 82 -2.72 14.86 6.31
N ASP A 83 -3.48 15.84 6.80
CA ASP A 83 -3.21 16.51 8.08
C ASP A 83 -3.27 15.54 9.26
N SER A 84 -4.05 14.46 9.13
CA SER A 84 -4.18 13.42 10.16
C SER A 84 -3.11 12.32 10.06
N ILE A 85 -2.23 12.35 9.05
CA ILE A 85 -1.18 11.33 8.89
C ILE A 85 -0.10 11.46 9.98
N LYS A 86 0.37 12.69 10.23
CA LYS A 86 1.53 12.96 11.10
C LYS A 86 1.48 12.29 12.48
N PRO A 87 0.39 12.38 13.28
CA PRO A 87 0.37 11.75 14.60
C PRO A 87 0.53 10.22 14.53
N HIS A 88 -0.05 9.58 13.52
CA HIS A 88 0.06 8.13 13.34
C HIS A 88 1.44 7.73 12.80
N ALA A 89 2.01 8.52 11.89
CA ALA A 89 3.34 8.30 11.38
C ALA A 89 4.39 8.39 12.51
N LEU A 90 4.30 9.42 13.36
CA LEU A 90 5.17 9.56 14.54
C LEU A 90 5.05 8.36 15.48
N ALA A 91 3.82 7.94 15.82
CA ALA A 91 3.61 6.79 16.69
C ALA A 91 4.19 5.49 16.08
N ALA A 92 3.96 5.23 14.79
CA ALA A 92 4.54 4.08 14.10
C ALA A 92 6.08 4.10 14.13
N THR A 93 6.70 5.27 13.91
CA THR A 93 8.17 5.40 13.97
C THR A 93 8.73 5.22 15.37
N GLN A 94 8.03 5.69 16.42
CA GLN A 94 8.43 5.50 17.81
C GLN A 94 8.38 4.04 18.25
N HIS A 95 7.39 3.28 17.75
CA HIS A 95 7.30 1.85 18.04
C HIS A 95 8.37 1.04 17.30
N GLY A 96 8.58 1.35 16.02
CA GLY A 96 9.53 0.65 15.16
C GLY A 96 9.19 -0.82 14.91
N PRO A 97 9.90 -1.47 13.97
CA PRO A 97 9.79 -2.91 13.75
C PRO A 97 10.48 -3.70 14.87
N ARG A 98 10.00 -4.91 15.13
CA ARG A 98 10.57 -5.89 16.06
C ARG A 98 11.14 -7.10 15.31
N GLU A 99 12.05 -7.82 15.96
CA GLU A 99 12.53 -9.09 15.44
C GLU A 99 11.37 -10.07 15.23
N GLY A 100 11.30 -10.68 14.04
CA GLY A 100 10.23 -11.58 13.65
C GLY A 100 8.94 -10.91 13.18
N ASP A 101 8.88 -9.57 13.12
CA ASP A 101 7.75 -8.87 12.50
C ASP A 101 7.62 -9.26 11.03
N TYR A 102 6.38 -9.39 10.57
CA TYR A 102 6.10 -9.73 9.18
C TYR A 102 6.54 -8.59 8.25
N PRO A 103 7.12 -8.86 7.06
CA PRO A 103 7.75 -7.83 6.22
C PRO A 103 6.87 -6.62 5.86
N ILE A 104 5.55 -6.81 5.74
CA ILE A 104 4.61 -5.70 5.49
C ILE A 104 4.58 -4.67 6.64
N LEU A 105 4.80 -5.09 7.88
CA LEU A 105 4.88 -4.19 9.04
C LEU A 105 6.13 -3.31 8.95
N VAL A 106 7.25 -3.90 8.51
CA VAL A 106 8.48 -3.18 8.25
C VAL A 106 8.28 -2.17 7.11
N GLY A 107 7.54 -2.55 6.06
CA GLY A 107 7.13 -1.65 4.98
C GLY A 107 6.31 -0.45 5.47
N ARG A 108 5.37 -0.67 6.38
CA ARG A 108 4.59 0.38 7.03
C ARG A 108 5.42 1.30 7.90
N TYR A 109 6.44 0.77 8.58
CA TYR A 109 7.42 1.59 9.29
C TYR A 109 8.17 2.53 8.33
N PHE A 110 8.62 2.04 7.17
CA PHE A 110 9.25 2.88 6.15
C PHE A 110 8.28 3.92 5.57
N CYS A 111 7.02 3.54 5.33
CA CYS A 111 5.98 4.49 4.92
C CYS A 111 5.77 5.59 5.97
N ALA A 112 5.74 5.23 7.25
CA ALA A 112 5.62 6.21 8.34
C ALA A 112 6.83 7.16 8.38
N ARG A 113 8.06 6.66 8.27
CA ARG A 113 9.26 7.51 8.20
C ARG A 113 9.23 8.47 7.03
N PHE A 114 8.81 7.99 5.85
CA PHE A 114 8.60 8.82 4.67
C PHE A 114 7.64 9.97 4.98
N TRP A 115 6.47 9.67 5.57
CA TRP A 115 5.49 10.70 5.88
C TRP A 115 5.95 11.71 6.93
N VAL A 116 6.65 11.27 7.98
CA VAL A 116 7.23 12.19 8.96
C VAL A 116 8.15 13.18 8.26
N HIS A 117 9.12 12.69 7.49
CA HIS A 117 10.10 13.53 6.81
C HIS A 117 9.47 14.41 5.73
N TYR A 118 8.57 13.87 4.93
CA TYR A 118 7.87 14.61 3.89
C TYR A 118 7.02 15.74 4.48
N LEU A 119 6.29 15.50 5.57
CA LEU A 119 5.45 16.53 6.19
C LEU A 119 6.27 17.62 6.91
N ASP A 120 7.48 17.30 7.35
CA ASP A 120 8.39 18.27 7.99
C ASP A 120 9.20 19.08 6.97
N PHE A 121 9.65 18.45 5.89
CA PHE A 121 10.66 19.03 4.99
C PHE A 121 10.26 19.09 3.51
N GLY A 122 9.15 18.45 3.11
CA GLY A 122 8.69 18.40 1.72
C GLY A 122 9.62 17.63 0.77
N THR A 123 10.57 16.85 1.28
CA THR A 123 11.63 16.18 0.51
C THR A 123 11.71 14.69 0.81
N TRP A 124 12.63 13.98 0.16
CA TRP A 124 12.98 12.59 0.47
C TRP A 124 14.10 12.55 1.51
N ASP A 125 14.02 11.65 2.49
CA ASP A 125 15.13 11.35 3.40
C ASP A 125 16.15 10.43 2.69
N PRO A 126 17.39 10.89 2.40
CA PRO A 126 18.39 10.04 1.76
C PRO A 126 18.78 8.80 2.57
N GLN A 127 18.62 8.84 3.90
CA GLN A 127 18.86 7.68 4.76
C GLN A 127 17.81 6.60 4.55
N LEU A 128 16.57 6.97 4.19
CA LEU A 128 15.46 6.05 4.02
C LEU A 128 15.76 5.00 2.94
N THR A 129 16.36 5.39 1.81
CA THR A 129 16.73 4.45 0.74
C THR A 129 17.76 3.44 1.22
N ARG A 130 18.77 3.89 1.98
CA ARG A 130 19.82 3.00 2.50
C ARG A 130 19.23 1.98 3.47
N ASP A 131 18.48 2.47 4.46
CA ASP A 131 17.87 1.61 5.48
C ASP A 131 16.86 0.62 4.88
N TYR A 132 16.10 1.06 3.87
CA TYR A 132 15.18 0.20 3.14
C TYR A 132 15.92 -0.94 2.44
N LEU A 133 16.99 -0.63 1.69
CA LEU A 133 17.76 -1.62 0.96
C LEU A 133 18.49 -2.59 1.89
N ASP A 134 19.02 -2.10 3.01
CA ASP A 134 19.68 -2.96 4.00
C ASP A 134 18.67 -3.87 4.69
N SER A 135 17.46 -3.38 4.99
CA SER A 135 16.36 -4.22 5.47
C SER A 135 15.95 -5.26 4.44
N ALA A 136 15.87 -4.91 3.15
CA ALA A 136 15.50 -5.83 2.09
C ALA A 136 16.53 -6.95 1.93
N LYS A 137 17.83 -6.66 1.95
CA LYS A 137 18.91 -7.67 1.85
C LYS A 137 18.84 -8.74 2.95
N GLY A 138 18.28 -8.41 4.11
CA GLY A 138 18.12 -9.33 5.24
C GLY A 138 16.91 -10.25 5.13
N LEU A 139 16.04 -10.06 4.12
CA LEU A 139 14.84 -10.86 3.91
C LEU A 139 15.06 -11.92 2.82
N ASP A 140 14.28 -13.00 2.87
CA ASP A 140 14.22 -13.93 1.74
C ASP A 140 13.66 -13.21 0.50
N PRO A 141 14.12 -13.55 -0.72
CA PRO A 141 13.69 -12.87 -1.96
C PRO A 141 12.18 -12.82 -2.17
N HIS A 142 11.49 -13.89 -1.75
CA HIS A 142 10.04 -13.97 -1.82
C HIS A 142 9.31 -13.10 -0.78
N PHE A 143 9.98 -12.20 -0.07
CA PHE A 143 9.34 -11.23 0.84
C PHE A 143 9.63 -9.77 0.48
N HIS A 144 10.52 -9.51 -0.50
CA HIS A 144 10.88 -8.15 -0.89
C HIS A 144 9.68 -7.31 -1.34
N TYR A 145 8.70 -7.94 -2.00
CA TYR A 145 7.48 -7.27 -2.45
C TYR A 145 6.56 -6.86 -1.29
N LEU A 146 6.51 -7.63 -0.18
CA LEU A 146 5.70 -7.28 0.99
C LEU A 146 6.24 -6.04 1.67
N LEU A 147 7.57 -5.89 1.68
CA LEU A 147 8.23 -4.70 2.21
C LEU A 147 7.84 -3.44 1.43
N GLY A 148 7.66 -3.56 0.12
CA GLY A 148 7.40 -2.42 -0.77
C GLY A 148 5.93 -2.12 -1.05
N MET A 149 5.02 -3.03 -0.71
CA MET A 149 3.63 -3.08 -1.16
C MET A 149 2.84 -1.77 -0.96
N GLU A 150 2.92 -1.15 0.22
CA GLU A 150 2.22 0.12 0.52
C GLU A 150 3.13 1.32 0.31
N PHE A 151 4.38 1.22 0.74
CA PHE A 151 5.32 2.33 0.76
C PHE A 151 5.69 2.82 -0.64
N LEU A 152 6.10 1.91 -1.53
CA LEU A 152 6.66 2.31 -2.82
C LEU A 152 5.62 2.93 -3.77
N PRO A 153 4.37 2.43 -3.88
CA PRO A 153 3.34 3.12 -4.64
C PRO A 153 3.03 4.52 -4.10
N ILE A 154 2.97 4.69 -2.77
CA ILE A 154 2.72 5.99 -2.13
C ILE A 154 3.88 6.95 -2.41
N ALA A 155 5.13 6.54 -2.21
CA ALA A 155 6.30 7.36 -2.50
C ALA A 155 6.33 7.80 -3.97
N SER A 156 6.04 6.85 -4.87
CA SER A 156 6.03 7.07 -6.31
C SER A 156 4.98 8.09 -6.72
N ILE A 157 3.71 7.90 -6.31
CA ILE A 157 2.64 8.84 -6.67
C ILE A 157 2.83 10.24 -6.06
N MET A 158 3.52 10.34 -4.92
CA MET A 158 3.89 11.60 -4.28
C MET A 158 5.00 12.36 -5.03
N GLY A 159 5.61 11.77 -6.07
CA GLY A 159 6.61 12.41 -6.93
C GLY A 159 8.06 11.99 -6.67
N PHE A 160 8.29 10.99 -5.82
CA PHE A 160 9.63 10.53 -5.49
C PHE A 160 10.09 9.40 -6.42
N SER A 161 10.01 9.64 -7.73
CA SER A 161 10.34 8.68 -8.78
C SER A 161 11.79 8.19 -8.69
N ALA A 162 12.76 9.09 -8.53
CA ALA A 162 14.19 8.76 -8.51
C ALA A 162 14.58 7.76 -7.40
N PRO A 163 14.24 7.98 -6.11
CA PRO A 163 14.55 6.99 -5.08
C PRO A 163 13.74 5.69 -5.24
N VAL A 164 12.49 5.75 -5.72
CA VAL A 164 11.72 4.54 -6.03
C VAL A 164 12.40 3.73 -7.13
N LEU A 165 12.87 4.36 -8.20
CA LEU A 165 13.62 3.70 -9.28
C LEU A 165 14.91 3.08 -8.76
N GLN A 166 15.64 3.78 -7.89
CA GLN A 166 16.85 3.26 -7.26
C GLN A 166 16.56 1.99 -6.46
N ILE A 167 15.48 1.98 -5.67
CA ILE A 167 15.07 0.82 -4.87
C ILE A 167 14.64 -0.33 -5.80
N MET A 168 13.72 -0.07 -6.73
CA MET A 168 13.14 -1.10 -7.59
C MET A 168 14.16 -1.71 -8.56
N LYS A 169 15.22 -0.98 -8.93
CA LYS A 169 16.29 -1.45 -9.83
C LYS A 169 17.53 -1.97 -9.08
N SER A 170 17.48 -2.13 -7.76
CA SER A 170 18.63 -2.55 -6.93
C SER A 170 18.98 -4.05 -7.03
N SER A 171 18.50 -4.74 -8.08
CA SER A 171 18.54 -6.20 -8.29
C SER A 171 17.97 -7.07 -7.16
N LEU A 172 17.35 -6.48 -6.12
CA LEU A 172 16.67 -7.22 -5.05
C LEU A 172 15.26 -7.64 -5.47
N PHE A 173 14.59 -6.83 -6.28
CA PHE A 173 13.22 -7.10 -6.71
C PHE A 173 13.20 -7.99 -7.95
N GLU A 174 12.81 -9.24 -7.76
CA GLU A 174 12.61 -10.21 -8.84
C GLU A 174 11.12 -10.38 -9.11
N PHE A 175 10.65 -9.82 -10.24
CA PHE A 175 9.23 -9.81 -10.59
C PHE A 175 8.68 -11.18 -11.03
N ASP A 176 9.55 -12.14 -11.33
CA ASP A 176 9.18 -13.45 -11.90
C ASP A 176 8.89 -14.52 -10.83
N LEU A 177 9.19 -14.23 -9.55
CA LEU A 177 8.93 -15.13 -8.42
C LEU A 177 7.46 -15.07 -7.97
N ARG A 178 6.59 -15.87 -8.60
CA ARG A 178 5.18 -16.04 -8.19
C ARG A 178 4.97 -17.29 -7.34
N SER A 179 5.48 -17.29 -6.10
CA SER A 179 5.39 -18.46 -5.22
C SER A 179 4.07 -18.57 -4.44
N THR A 180 3.39 -17.44 -4.17
CA THR A 180 2.12 -17.39 -3.43
C THR A 180 1.15 -16.36 -4.01
N TRP A 181 -0.11 -16.38 -3.58
CA TRP A 181 -1.12 -15.40 -4.03
C TRP A 181 -0.80 -13.97 -3.57
N SER A 182 -0.36 -13.81 -2.32
CA SER A 182 0.16 -12.52 -1.82
C SER A 182 1.34 -12.08 -2.69
N ALA A 183 2.29 -12.99 -2.98
CA ALA A 183 3.40 -12.68 -3.88
C ALA A 183 2.99 -12.08 -5.22
N ALA A 184 1.93 -12.62 -5.80
CA ALA A 184 1.51 -12.22 -7.12
C ALA A 184 0.83 -10.82 -7.11
N VAL A 185 -0.02 -10.52 -6.12
CA VAL A 185 -0.63 -9.17 -6.00
C VAL A 185 0.40 -8.12 -5.58
N ASP A 186 1.32 -8.50 -4.71
CA ASP A 186 2.37 -7.61 -4.23
C ASP A 186 3.39 -7.29 -5.32
N ALA A 187 3.68 -8.27 -6.19
CA ALA A 187 4.50 -8.05 -7.37
C ALA A 187 3.82 -7.05 -8.33
N ASP A 188 2.50 -7.12 -8.52
CA ASP A 188 1.77 -6.15 -9.35
C ASP A 188 1.70 -4.76 -8.72
N LEU A 189 1.58 -4.65 -7.39
CA LEU A 189 1.70 -3.37 -6.68
C LEU A 189 3.11 -2.79 -6.79
N SER A 190 4.14 -3.64 -6.71
CA SER A 190 5.53 -3.24 -6.90
C SER A 190 5.79 -2.81 -8.35
N ARG A 191 5.23 -3.53 -9.34
CA ARG A 191 5.24 -3.11 -10.76
C ARG A 191 4.53 -1.78 -10.95
N LEU A 192 3.41 -1.55 -10.27
CA LEU A 192 2.69 -0.28 -10.30
C LEU A 192 3.52 0.87 -9.71
N ALA A 193 4.24 0.64 -8.60
CA ALA A 193 5.15 1.64 -8.05
C ALA A 193 6.23 2.04 -9.05
N LEU A 194 6.84 1.05 -9.73
CA LEU A 194 7.80 1.27 -10.80
C LEU A 194 7.16 1.97 -12.02
N MET A 195 5.97 1.55 -12.42
CA MET A 195 5.23 2.13 -13.55
C MET A 195 4.91 3.60 -13.31
N LEU A 196 4.45 3.97 -12.11
CA LEU A 196 4.23 5.35 -11.68
C LEU A 196 5.53 6.17 -11.75
N ALA A 197 6.66 5.59 -11.32
CA ALA A 197 7.93 6.27 -11.31
C ALA A 197 8.47 6.51 -12.74
N GLU A 198 8.38 5.51 -13.61
CA GLU A 198 8.74 5.62 -15.03
C GLU A 198 7.83 6.60 -15.78
N ALA A 199 6.51 6.59 -15.46
CA ALA A 199 5.54 7.54 -16.01
C ALA A 199 5.91 8.99 -15.70
N GLN A 200 6.27 9.29 -14.44
CA GLN A 200 6.73 10.62 -14.03
C GLN A 200 8.09 11.04 -14.61
N GLN A 201 8.88 10.10 -15.12
CA GLN A 201 10.12 10.39 -15.86
C GLN A 201 9.89 10.46 -17.38
N CYS A 202 8.64 10.42 -17.84
CA CYS A 202 8.27 10.38 -19.26
C CYS A 202 8.91 9.21 -20.03
N ASN A 203 9.27 8.11 -19.35
CA ASN A 203 9.83 6.93 -19.97
C ASN A 203 8.72 6.03 -20.53
N PHE A 204 8.16 6.45 -21.65
CA PHE A 204 6.97 5.85 -22.25
C PHE A 204 7.14 4.36 -22.61
N GLN A 205 8.34 3.95 -23.05
CA GLN A 205 8.61 2.56 -23.41
C GLN A 205 8.60 1.64 -22.18
N ALA A 206 9.27 2.04 -21.09
CA ALA A 206 9.23 1.28 -19.84
C ALA A 206 7.81 1.24 -19.24
N TYR A 207 7.10 2.38 -19.30
CA TYR A 207 5.71 2.47 -18.90
C TYR A 207 4.81 1.45 -19.63
N LEU A 208 4.84 1.42 -20.97
CA LEU A 208 4.03 0.49 -21.76
C LEU A 208 4.37 -0.97 -21.47
N GLY A 209 5.66 -1.29 -21.34
CA GLY A 209 6.12 -2.64 -21.03
C GLY A 209 5.66 -3.14 -19.65
N LEU A 210 5.59 -2.24 -18.66
CA LEU A 210 5.04 -2.55 -17.33
C LEU A 210 3.52 -2.68 -17.39
N ARG A 211 2.82 -1.75 -18.06
CA ARG A 211 1.36 -1.77 -18.20
C ARG A 211 0.86 -3.08 -18.81
N SER A 212 1.53 -3.60 -19.85
CA SER A 212 1.12 -4.85 -20.51
C SER A 212 1.26 -6.10 -19.64
N GLN A 213 1.99 -6.03 -18.52
CA GLN A 213 2.20 -7.15 -17.60
C GLN A 213 1.23 -7.13 -16.41
N LEU A 214 0.55 -6.01 -16.17
CA LEU A 214 -0.35 -5.86 -15.03
C LEU A 214 -1.63 -6.68 -15.22
N GLN A 215 -2.08 -7.32 -14.15
CA GLN A 215 -3.30 -8.11 -14.13
C GLN A 215 -4.36 -7.43 -13.25
N THR A 216 -4.64 -6.15 -13.48
CA THR A 216 -5.48 -5.30 -12.61
C THR A 216 -6.87 -5.88 -12.33
N ASP A 217 -7.48 -6.56 -13.29
CA ASP A 217 -8.82 -7.16 -13.16
C ASP A 217 -8.83 -8.57 -12.55
N PHE A 218 -7.66 -9.22 -12.47
CA PHE A 218 -7.53 -10.57 -11.93
C PHE A 218 -7.57 -10.60 -10.38
N TRP A 219 -7.22 -9.47 -9.76
CA TRP A 219 -7.07 -9.41 -8.31
C TRP A 219 -8.41 -9.38 -7.57
N TYR A 220 -8.39 -9.95 -6.37
CA TYR A 220 -9.53 -9.94 -5.46
C TYR A 220 -9.97 -8.50 -5.15
N LYS A 221 -11.26 -8.32 -4.82
CA LYS A 221 -11.89 -7.02 -4.62
C LYS A 221 -11.11 -6.11 -3.66
N ALA A 222 -10.46 -6.68 -2.64
CA ALA A 222 -9.68 -5.95 -1.62
C ALA A 222 -8.59 -5.05 -2.20
N TYR A 223 -8.01 -5.45 -3.33
CA TYR A 223 -6.88 -4.77 -3.96
C TYR A 223 -7.27 -4.19 -5.32
N ARG A 224 -8.22 -4.81 -6.04
CA ARG A 224 -8.57 -4.48 -7.42
C ARG A 224 -8.79 -2.98 -7.64
N ARG A 225 -9.69 -2.34 -6.89
CA ARG A 225 -10.00 -0.92 -7.07
C ARG A 225 -8.78 -0.02 -6.80
N TYR A 226 -7.95 -0.38 -5.83
CA TYR A 226 -6.72 0.35 -5.52
C TYR A 226 -5.69 0.23 -6.65
N LEU A 227 -5.42 -0.98 -7.15
CA LEU A 227 -4.50 -1.18 -8.28
C LEU A 227 -4.98 -0.45 -9.54
N GLN A 228 -6.28 -0.54 -9.83
CA GLN A 228 -6.90 0.18 -10.94
C GLN A 228 -6.76 1.70 -10.79
N ALA A 229 -6.93 2.25 -9.58
CA ALA A 229 -6.75 3.67 -9.31
C ALA A 229 -5.29 4.12 -9.50
N LEU A 230 -4.31 3.33 -9.06
CA LEU A 230 -2.89 3.60 -9.31
C LEU A 230 -2.54 3.51 -10.81
N CYS A 231 -3.13 2.55 -11.53
CA CYS A 231 -2.97 2.41 -12.97
C CYS A 231 -3.49 3.67 -13.70
N HIS A 232 -4.69 4.13 -13.34
CA HIS A 232 -5.26 5.38 -13.85
C HIS A 232 -4.37 6.59 -13.53
N ALA A 233 -3.84 6.68 -12.30
CA ALA A 233 -2.92 7.77 -11.93
C ALA A 233 -1.66 7.79 -12.82
N ALA A 234 -1.10 6.61 -13.15
CA ALA A 234 0.04 6.52 -14.04
C ALA A 234 -0.31 6.94 -15.49
N ASP A 235 -1.49 6.58 -16.00
CA ASP A 235 -2.00 7.06 -17.29
C ASP A 235 -2.05 8.59 -17.35
N LEU A 236 -2.53 9.23 -16.28
CA LEU A 236 -2.59 10.68 -16.18
C LEU A 236 -1.20 11.31 -16.22
N PHE A 237 -0.18 10.71 -15.58
CA PHE A 237 1.18 11.22 -15.62
C PHE A 237 1.82 11.16 -17.01
N VAL A 238 1.52 10.13 -17.81
CA VAL A 238 2.01 10.05 -19.21
C VAL A 238 1.13 10.80 -20.21
N GLY A 239 0.03 11.42 -19.77
CA GLY A 239 -0.88 12.18 -20.62
C GLY A 239 -1.76 11.31 -21.52
N ILE A 240 -2.04 10.06 -21.14
CA ILE A 240 -2.99 9.20 -21.87
C ILE A 240 -4.42 9.60 -21.47
N PRO A 241 -5.25 10.11 -22.40
CA PRO A 241 -6.64 10.41 -22.11
C PRO A 241 -7.44 9.10 -22.09
N THR A 242 -7.63 8.53 -20.90
CA THR A 242 -8.41 7.28 -20.72
C THR A 242 -9.48 7.44 -19.67
N THR A 243 -10.64 6.86 -19.92
CA THR A 243 -11.69 6.66 -18.92
C THR A 243 -11.56 5.32 -18.20
N GLU A 244 -10.64 4.45 -18.66
CA GLU A 244 -10.31 3.18 -18.04
C GLU A 244 -9.96 3.41 -16.56
N PHE A 245 -10.66 2.70 -15.67
CA PHE A 245 -10.51 2.79 -14.21
C PHE A 245 -10.84 4.14 -13.55
N SER A 246 -11.44 5.09 -14.26
CA SER A 246 -11.85 6.39 -13.71
C SER A 246 -12.78 6.28 -12.49
N GLU A 247 -13.72 5.33 -12.50
CA GLU A 247 -14.56 5.02 -11.34
C GLU A 247 -13.74 4.60 -10.14
N SER A 248 -12.79 3.68 -10.32
CA SER A 248 -11.91 3.20 -9.25
C SER A 248 -11.05 4.33 -8.70
N TYR A 249 -10.50 5.17 -9.58
CA TYR A 249 -9.74 6.36 -9.23
C TYR A 249 -10.56 7.37 -8.41
N SER A 250 -11.84 7.56 -8.73
CA SER A 250 -12.74 8.47 -8.02
C SER A 250 -12.93 8.12 -6.53
N LEU A 251 -12.73 6.84 -6.17
CA LEU A 251 -12.85 6.35 -4.79
C LEU A 251 -11.69 6.75 -3.88
N PHE A 252 -10.55 7.20 -4.43
CA PHE A 252 -9.35 7.51 -3.66
C PHE A 252 -8.95 8.99 -3.79
N PRO A 253 -9.59 9.91 -3.04
CA PRO A 253 -9.27 11.34 -3.06
C PRO A 253 -7.79 11.65 -2.76
N GLY A 254 -7.13 10.82 -1.96
CA GLY A 254 -5.70 10.92 -1.68
C GLY A 254 -4.80 10.77 -2.89
N ILE A 255 -5.09 9.75 -3.70
CA ILE A 255 -4.40 9.49 -4.97
C ILE A 255 -4.64 10.68 -5.91
N GLN A 256 -5.90 11.15 -6.02
CA GLN A 256 -6.24 12.33 -6.83
C GLN A 256 -5.48 13.59 -6.40
N LYS A 257 -5.42 13.84 -5.09
CA LYS A 257 -4.67 14.97 -4.53
C LYS A 257 -3.18 14.88 -4.86
N ALA A 258 -2.57 13.69 -4.74
CA ALA A 258 -1.17 13.49 -5.10
C ALA A 258 -0.92 13.75 -6.60
N VAL A 259 -1.77 13.21 -7.48
CA VAL A 259 -1.67 13.43 -8.93
C VAL A 259 -1.83 14.92 -9.28
N ALA A 260 -2.83 15.60 -8.74
CA ALA A 260 -3.07 17.01 -8.99
C ALA A 260 -1.87 17.89 -8.61
N LEU A 261 -1.24 17.60 -7.46
CA LEU A 261 -0.03 18.31 -7.04
C LEU A 261 1.13 18.13 -8.02
N ARG A 262 1.19 17.03 -8.79
CA ARG A 262 2.28 16.77 -9.74
C ARG A 262 2.00 17.31 -11.13
N ILE A 263 0.76 17.19 -11.61
CA ILE A 263 0.37 17.72 -12.93
C ILE A 263 0.38 19.26 -12.94
N VAL A 264 -0.01 19.92 -11.85
CA VAL A 264 0.01 21.40 -11.78
C VAL A 264 1.43 21.97 -11.70
N ASN A 265 2.42 21.15 -11.30
CA ASN A 265 3.81 21.56 -11.13
C ASN A 265 4.75 21.04 -12.25
N ALA A 266 4.19 20.42 -13.31
CA ALA A 266 4.91 19.94 -14.50
C ALA A 266 4.72 20.92 -15.67
#